data_AF-A0A0P0LHV7-F1
#
_entry.id   AF-A0A0P0LHV7-F1
#
_cell.length_a   1.000
_cell.length_b   1.000
_cell.length_c   1.000
_cell.angle_alpha   90.00
_cell.angle_beta   90.00
_cell.angle_gamma   90.00
#
_symmetry.space_group_name_H-M   'P 1'
#
loop_
_entity.id
_entity.type
_entity.pdbx_description
1 polymer ?
#
loop_
_entity_poly.entity_id
_entity_poly.type
_entity_poly.pdbx_seq_one_letter_code
_entity_poly.pdbx_strand_id
1 'polypeptide(L)'
;MDADVIFIKNIDNVVPDRLKEDTVTYKKLIAGVLVTLQKQVFEYLELLDGGKYTHAQLEEIIRFLQQTLCCRKLDIKDLEDADLVIYLRKKLNRPMRVCGMVKNVGEPGGGPFLAYNADGIHCKFWKVLRLT
;
A
#
# COMPACT_ATOMS: atom_id res chain seq x y z
N MET A 1 15.82 -10.00 12.11
CA MET A 1 14.51 -9.63 12.71
C MET A 1 13.46 -10.10 11.74
N ASP A 2 12.83 -11.23 12.01
CA ASP A 2 11.69 -11.74 11.24
C ASP A 2 10.43 -11.30 11.95
N ALA A 3 9.84 -10.21 11.48
CA ALA A 3 8.58 -9.69 11.99
C ALA A 3 7.65 -9.44 10.80
N ASP A 4 6.48 -10.07 10.80
CA ASP A 4 5.50 -9.97 9.70
C ASP A 4 4.89 -8.56 9.59
N VAL A 5 4.82 -7.84 10.71
CA VAL A 5 4.32 -6.45 10.79
C VAL A 5 5.17 -5.66 11.79
N ILE A 6 5.70 -4.52 11.35
CA ILE A 6 6.48 -3.60 12.18
C ILE A 6 5.71 -2.28 12.33
N PHE A 7 5.40 -1.90 13.56
CA PHE A 7 4.82 -0.59 13.86
C PHE A 7 5.92 0.44 14.15
N ILE A 8 6.06 1.43 13.28
CA ILE A 8 6.98 2.56 13.49
C ILE A 8 6.18 3.75 14.06
N LYS A 9 6.65 4.33 15.16
CA LYS A 9 6.09 5.55 15.76
C LYS A 9 7.17 6.63 15.84
N ASN A 10 6.79 7.87 15.54
CA ASN A 10 7.62 9.04 15.86
C ASN A 10 7.67 9.24 17.39
N ILE A 11 8.80 9.74 17.89
CA ILE A 11 9.02 9.95 19.33
C ILE A 11 8.09 11.00 19.93
N ASP A 12 7.57 11.93 19.11
CA ASP A 12 6.60 12.94 19.52
C ASP A 12 5.19 12.39 19.77
N ASN A 13 4.90 11.15 19.33
CA ASN A 13 3.60 10.48 19.46
C ASN A 13 3.49 9.58 20.72
N VAL A 14 4.20 9.96 21.79
CA VAL A 14 4.09 9.34 23.12
C VAL A 14 3.00 10.06 23.91
N VAL A 15 1.82 9.44 23.96
CA VAL A 15 0.63 9.98 24.62
C VAL A 15 0.55 9.48 26.08
N PRO A 16 0.10 10.30 27.05
CA PRO A 16 -0.12 9.85 28.43
C PRO A 16 -1.09 8.66 28.52
N ASP A 17 -0.96 7.83 29.56
CA ASP A 17 -1.68 6.54 29.72
C ASP A 17 -3.19 6.59 29.46
N ARG A 18 -3.86 7.69 29.81
CA ARG A 18 -5.32 7.90 29.63
C ARG A 18 -5.79 7.98 28.16
N LEU A 19 -4.90 8.20 27.19
CA LEU A 19 -5.24 8.31 25.75
C LEU A 19 -4.78 7.08 24.92
N LYS A 20 -4.32 6.02 25.60
CA LYS A 20 -3.81 4.82 24.92
C LYS A 20 -4.91 4.02 24.21
N GLU A 21 -6.16 4.05 24.69
CA GLU A 21 -7.27 3.25 24.11
C GLU A 21 -7.55 3.64 22.65
N ASP A 22 -7.69 4.93 22.34
CA ASP A 22 -7.88 5.42 20.97
C ASP A 22 -6.69 5.04 20.08
N THR A 23 -5.48 5.15 20.65
CA THR A 23 -4.25 4.78 19.96
C THR A 23 -4.21 3.28 19.62
N VAL A 24 -4.78 2.41 20.47
CA VAL A 24 -4.89 0.97 20.23
C VAL A 24 -5.92 0.68 19.14
N THR A 25 -7.05 1.37 19.14
CA THR A 25 -8.10 1.21 18.11
C THR A 25 -7.60 1.57 16.73
N TYR A 26 -6.93 2.72 16.58
CA TYR A 26 -6.38 3.13 15.28
C TYR A 26 -5.23 2.24 14.81
N LYS A 27 -4.40 1.72 15.72
CA LYS A 27 -3.39 0.70 15.37
C LYS A 27 -4.04 -0.57 14.83
N LYS A 28 -5.09 -1.08 15.49
CA LYS A 28 -5.83 -2.25 15.03
C LYS A 28 -6.47 -2.01 13.65
N LEU A 29 -7.03 -0.83 13.42
CA LEU A 29 -7.63 -0.46 12.13
C LEU A 29 -6.58 -0.40 11.01
N ILE A 30 -5.47 0.32 11.24
CA ILE A 30 -4.38 0.43 10.27
C ILE A 30 -3.76 -0.95 9.99
N ALA A 31 -3.57 -1.76 11.02
CA ALA A 31 -3.09 -3.13 10.88
C ALA A 31 -4.08 -4.00 10.09
N GLY A 32 -5.38 -3.89 10.36
CA GLY A 32 -6.42 -4.59 9.61
C GLY A 32 -6.41 -4.22 8.13
N VAL A 33 -6.24 -2.94 7.80
CA VAL A 33 -6.08 -2.48 6.41
C VAL A 33 -4.80 -3.03 5.79
N LEU A 34 -3.67 -3.00 6.50
CA LEU A 34 -2.41 -3.55 6.01
C LEU A 34 -2.54 -5.06 5.72
N VAL A 35 -3.04 -5.84 6.66
CA VAL A 35 -3.20 -7.30 6.54
C VAL A 35 -4.18 -7.66 5.41
N THR A 36 -5.28 -6.94 5.29
CA THR A 36 -6.27 -7.18 4.21
C THR A 36 -5.66 -6.97 2.84
N LEU A 37 -4.93 -5.86 2.66
CA LEU A 37 -4.28 -5.55 1.39
C LEU A 37 -3.13 -6.51 1.09
N GLN A 38 -2.34 -6.85 2.11
CA GLN A 38 -1.24 -7.80 1.99
C GLN A 38 -1.77 -9.17 1.54
N LYS A 39 -2.88 -9.64 2.14
CA LYS A 39 -3.52 -10.90 1.74
C LYS A 39 -3.95 -10.88 0.27
N GLN A 40 -4.62 -9.82 -0.18
CA GLN A 40 -4.99 -9.65 -1.60
C GLN A 40 -3.77 -9.66 -2.52
N VAL A 41 -2.70 -8.97 -2.13
CA VAL A 41 -1.43 -8.96 -2.89
C VAL A 41 -0.84 -10.36 -3.01
N PHE A 42 -0.86 -11.16 -1.94
CA PHE A 42 -0.37 -12.53 -1.97
C PHE A 42 -1.22 -13.43 -2.85
N GLU A 43 -2.56 -13.33 -2.78
CA GLU A 43 -3.46 -14.06 -3.68
C GLU A 43 -3.18 -13.76 -5.16
N TYR A 44 -2.93 -12.49 -5.49
CA TYR A 44 -2.53 -12.11 -6.85
C TYR A 44 -1.14 -12.61 -7.23
N LEU A 45 -0.17 -12.62 -6.32
CA LEU A 45 1.16 -13.16 -6.59
C LEU A 45 1.12 -14.66 -6.84
N GLU A 46 0.37 -15.44 -6.05
CA GLU A 46 0.17 -16.86 -6.26
C GLU A 46 -0.49 -17.15 -7.62
N LEU A 47 -1.47 -16.34 -8.02
CA LEU A 47 -2.12 -16.44 -9.32
C LEU A 47 -1.14 -16.19 -10.48
N LEU A 48 -0.30 -15.17 -10.36
CA LEU A 48 0.72 -14.83 -11.37
C LEU A 48 1.83 -15.89 -11.43
N ASP A 49 2.30 -16.38 -10.28
CA ASP A 49 3.33 -17.42 -10.17
C ASP A 49 2.83 -18.78 -10.67
N GLY A 50 1.53 -19.06 -10.54
CA GLY A 50 0.88 -20.26 -11.07
C GLY A 50 0.77 -20.30 -12.60
N GLY A 51 1.01 -19.19 -13.30
CA GLY A 51 0.98 -19.09 -14.77
C GLY A 51 -0.40 -19.33 -15.41
N LYS A 52 -1.45 -19.51 -14.61
CA LYS A 52 -2.83 -19.77 -15.05
C LYS A 52 -3.73 -18.60 -14.66
N TYR A 53 -3.68 -17.54 -15.47
CA TYR A 53 -4.50 -16.35 -15.30
C TYR A 53 -5.28 -16.05 -16.58
N THR A 54 -6.46 -15.48 -16.40
CA THR A 54 -7.28 -14.96 -17.49
C THR A 54 -7.00 -13.48 -17.70
N HIS A 55 -7.31 -12.96 -18.89
CA HIS A 55 -7.18 -11.53 -19.17
C HIS A 55 -8.00 -10.67 -18.18
N ALA A 56 -9.18 -11.14 -17.78
CA ALA A 56 -10.03 -10.47 -16.78
C ALA A 56 -9.33 -10.35 -15.41
N GLN A 57 -8.59 -11.39 -14.99
CA GLN A 57 -7.82 -11.34 -13.74
C GLN A 57 -6.63 -10.36 -13.84
N LEU A 58 -5.96 -10.28 -14.99
CA LEU A 58 -4.91 -9.28 -15.20
C LEU A 58 -5.46 -7.85 -15.13
N GLU A 59 -6.63 -7.59 -15.75
CA GLU A 59 -7.31 -6.29 -15.65
C GLU A 59 -7.71 -5.96 -14.21
N GLU A 60 -8.17 -6.94 -13.43
CA GLU A 60 -8.48 -6.77 -12.01
C GLU A 60 -7.23 -6.36 -11.22
N ILE A 61 -6.10 -7.04 -11.44
CA ILE A 61 -4.83 -6.72 -10.77
C ILE A 61 -4.35 -5.32 -11.16
N ILE A 62 -4.46 -4.93 -12.44
CA ILE A 62 -4.13 -3.59 -12.91
C ILE A 62 -5.02 -2.55 -12.21
N ARG A 63 -6.33 -2.80 -12.15
CA ARG A 63 -7.29 -1.93 -11.47
C ARG A 63 -6.96 -1.80 -10.00
N PHE A 64 -6.64 -2.90 -9.32
CA PHE A 64 -6.20 -2.90 -7.92
C PHE A 64 -4.95 -2.04 -7.72
N LEU A 65 -3.94 -2.20 -8.59
CA LEU A 65 -2.70 -1.44 -8.53
C LEU A 65 -2.94 0.07 -8.73
N GLN A 66 -3.83 0.44 -9.66
CA GLN A 66 -4.14 1.84 -9.98
C GLN A 66 -5.08 2.51 -8.98
N GLN A 67 -6.11 1.81 -8.49
CA GLN A 67 -7.14 2.36 -7.61
C GLN A 67 -6.76 2.23 -6.14
N THR A 68 -6.23 1.07 -5.73
CA THR A 68 -5.94 0.78 -4.32
C THR A 68 -4.54 1.22 -3.92
N LEU A 69 -3.52 0.93 -4.75
CA LEU A 69 -2.13 1.30 -4.48
C LEU A 69 -1.74 2.65 -5.13
N CYS A 70 -2.66 3.29 -5.86
CA CYS A 70 -2.43 4.53 -6.60
C CYS A 70 -1.13 4.50 -7.43
N CYS A 71 -0.81 3.34 -7.99
CA CYS A 71 0.34 3.11 -8.85
C CYS A 71 -0.12 3.19 -10.30
N ARG A 72 0.20 4.27 -11.00
CA ARG A 72 -0.14 4.41 -12.43
C ARG A 72 1.12 4.37 -13.26
N LYS A 73 1.10 3.51 -14.29
CA LYS A 73 2.04 3.54 -15.40
C LYS A 73 1.23 3.87 -16.65
N LEU A 74 1.60 4.95 -17.34
CA LEU A 74 0.90 5.45 -18.53
C LEU A 74 0.95 4.41 -19.66
N ASP A 75 2.11 3.78 -19.83
CA ASP A 75 2.39 2.84 -20.92
C ASP A 75 2.17 1.38 -20.49
N ILE A 76 1.24 1.12 -19.56
CA ILE A 76 0.98 -0.26 -19.10
C ILE A 76 0.24 -1.09 -20.16
N LYS A 77 -0.48 -0.41 -21.07
CA LYS A 77 -1.27 -1.03 -22.14
C LYS A 77 -0.43 -1.45 -23.34
N ASP A 78 0.77 -0.90 -23.47
CA ASP A 78 1.69 -1.18 -24.57
C ASP A 78 2.67 -2.31 -24.24
N LEU A 79 2.56 -2.91 -23.05
CA LEU A 79 3.36 -4.06 -22.63
C LEU A 79 2.74 -5.35 -23.18
N GLU A 80 3.59 -6.24 -23.68
CA GLU A 80 3.19 -7.62 -23.98
C GLU A 80 2.78 -8.36 -22.70
N ASP A 81 1.92 -9.37 -22.81
CA ASP A 81 1.40 -10.13 -21.66
C ASP A 81 2.51 -10.68 -20.74
N ALA A 82 3.62 -11.14 -21.31
CA ALA A 82 4.77 -11.63 -20.55
C ALA A 82 5.45 -10.51 -19.74
N ASP A 83 5.70 -9.36 -20.36
CA ASP A 83 6.31 -8.20 -19.72
C ASP A 83 5.37 -7.56 -18.69
N LEU A 84 4.07 -7.56 -18.96
CA LEU A 84 3.04 -7.09 -18.05
C LEU A 84 3.03 -7.91 -16.75
N VAL A 85 3.08 -9.24 -16.85
CA VAL A 85 3.10 -10.13 -15.68
C VAL A 85 4.38 -9.93 -14.87
N ILE A 86 5.54 -9.83 -15.53
CA ILE A 86 6.81 -9.52 -14.86
C ILE A 86 6.73 -8.17 -14.14
N TYR A 87 6.14 -7.16 -14.79
CA TYR A 87 5.95 -5.84 -14.21
C TYR A 87 5.02 -5.87 -12.98
N LEU A 88 3.85 -6.50 -13.10
CA LEU A 88 2.86 -6.62 -12.02
C LEU A 88 3.47 -7.35 -10.82
N ARG A 89 4.14 -8.49 -11.06
CA ARG A 89 4.84 -9.25 -10.03
C ARG A 89 5.92 -8.42 -9.33
N LYS A 90 6.75 -7.68 -10.08
CA LYS A 90 7.78 -6.80 -9.52
C LYS A 90 7.21 -5.66 -8.67
N LYS A 91 5.98 -5.20 -8.95
CA LYS A 91 5.32 -4.18 -8.16
C LYS A 91 4.63 -4.77 -6.93
N LEU A 92 3.93 -5.89 -7.07
CA LEU A 92 3.23 -6.56 -5.97
C LEU A 92 4.21 -7.16 -4.94
N ASN A 93 5.34 -7.73 -5.39
CA ASN A 93 6.36 -8.32 -4.53
C ASN A 93 7.29 -7.25 -3.91
N ARG A 94 6.70 -6.30 -3.18
CA ARG A 94 7.42 -5.23 -2.46
C ARG A 94 6.79 -5.05 -1.07
N PRO A 95 7.57 -4.65 -0.05
CA PRO A 95 7.03 -4.43 1.27
C PRO A 95 5.95 -3.33 1.25
N MET A 96 4.78 -3.65 1.78
CA MET A 96 3.67 -2.71 1.91
C MET A 96 3.78 -1.86 3.17
N ARG A 97 3.35 -0.61 3.10
CA ARG A 97 3.28 0.28 4.26
C ARG A 97 1.91 0.96 4.31
N VAL A 98 1.38 1.18 5.51
CA VAL A 98 0.13 1.93 5.73
C VAL A 98 0.38 2.96 6.81
N CYS A 99 -0.02 4.20 6.54
CA CYS A 99 0.08 5.30 7.49
C CYS A 99 -1.30 5.83 7.84
N GLY A 100 -1.54 6.02 9.14
CA GLY A 100 -2.60 6.90 9.61
C GLY A 100 -2.10 8.34 9.58
N MET A 101 -2.86 9.22 8.95
CA MET A 101 -2.62 10.67 8.98
C MET A 101 -3.74 11.32 9.79
N VAL A 102 -3.35 12.17 10.74
CA VAL A 102 -4.28 13.02 11.49
C VAL A 102 -4.66 14.20 10.60
N LYS A 103 -5.88 14.71 10.74
CA LYS A 103 -6.36 15.87 9.99
C LYS A 103 -5.42 17.06 10.23
N ASN A 104 -4.84 17.57 9.14
CA ASN A 104 -4.07 18.81 9.22
C ASN A 104 -4.99 19.97 9.61
N VAL A 105 -4.66 20.67 10.68
CA VAL A 105 -5.39 21.82 11.24
C VAL A 105 -4.89 23.18 10.71
N GLY A 106 -4.11 23.18 9.63
CA GLY A 106 -3.57 24.39 8.99
C GLY A 106 -2.05 24.55 9.13
N GLU A 107 -1.37 23.56 9.70
CA GLU A 107 0.07 23.54 9.85
C GLU A 107 0.74 23.27 8.47
N PRO A 108 1.77 24.06 8.07
CA PRO A 108 2.51 23.81 6.86
C PRO A 108 3.20 22.44 6.94
N GLY A 109 2.86 21.51 6.04
CA GLY A 109 3.53 20.19 5.93
C GLY A 109 2.72 18.96 6.35
N GLY A 110 1.47 19.08 6.82
CA GLY A 110 0.66 17.92 7.25
C GLY A 110 -0.09 17.16 6.12
N GLY A 111 0.31 17.30 4.87
CA GLY A 111 -0.39 16.72 3.70
C GLY A 111 0.12 15.33 3.30
N PRO A 112 -0.70 14.49 2.63
CA PRO A 112 -0.23 13.20 2.13
C PRO A 112 0.91 13.40 1.11
N PHE A 113 2.11 12.92 1.45
CA PHE A 113 3.27 13.03 0.59
C PHE A 113 3.23 12.00 -0.55
N LEU A 114 3.62 12.43 -1.75
CA LEU A 114 3.90 11.54 -2.88
C LEU A 114 5.39 11.18 -2.85
N ALA A 115 5.71 9.90 -2.71
CA ALA A 115 7.09 9.42 -2.79
C ALA A 115 7.44 9.12 -4.26
N TYR A 116 8.51 9.73 -4.74
CA TYR A 116 9.07 9.46 -6.07
C TYR A 116 9.98 8.23 -5.99
N ASN A 117 9.68 7.20 -6.77
CA ASN A 117 10.59 6.07 -6.94
C ASN A 117 11.61 6.41 -8.03
N ALA A 118 12.82 5.84 -7.93
CA ALA A 118 13.86 5.96 -8.96
C ALA A 118 13.39 5.50 -10.36
N ASP A 119 12.37 4.63 -10.41
CA ASP A 119 11.73 4.17 -11.66
C ASP A 119 10.91 5.27 -12.38
N GLY A 120 10.81 6.50 -11.86
CA GLY A 120 9.96 7.57 -12.41
C GLY A 120 8.44 7.34 -12.23
N ILE A 121 8.05 6.16 -11.76
CA ILE A 121 6.65 5.76 -11.57
C ILE A 121 6.15 6.23 -10.19
N HIS A 122 5.08 7.02 -10.23
CA HIS A 122 4.35 7.49 -9.05
C HIS A 122 3.58 6.30 -8.46
N CYS A 123 4.07 5.77 -7.35
CA CYS A 123 3.43 4.65 -6.66
C CYS A 123 3.27 5.02 -5.19
N LYS A 124 2.04 5.08 -4.69
CA LYS A 124 1.81 5.13 -3.25
C LYS A 124 1.91 3.72 -2.70
N PHE A 125 3.13 3.28 -2.38
CA PHE A 125 3.32 2.11 -1.50
C PHE A 125 2.80 2.35 -0.07
N TRP A 126 2.31 3.56 0.20
CA TRP A 126 1.69 4.00 1.43
C TRP A 126 0.21 4.24 1.21
N LYS A 127 -0.65 3.36 1.71
CA LYS A 127 -2.07 3.72 1.84
C LYS A 127 -2.20 4.68 3.01
N VAL A 128 -2.66 5.89 2.70
CA VAL A 128 -2.91 6.93 3.71
C VAL A 128 -4.37 6.85 4.13
N LEU A 129 -4.61 6.48 5.39
CA LEU A 129 -5.92 6.55 6.02
C LEU A 129 -6.04 7.90 6.73
N ARG A 130 -7.08 8.66 6.40
CA ARG A 130 -7.44 9.87 7.13
C ARG A 130 -8.20 9.43 8.38
N LEU A 131 -7.59 9.61 9.54
CA LEU A 131 -8.26 9.42 10.82
C LEU A 131 -8.98 10.74 11.11
N THR A 132 -10.29 10.68 11.30
CA THR A 132 -11.18 11.85 11.46
C THR A 132 -10.84 12.69 12.67
#